data_AF-A0A7Y5X066-F1
#
_entry.id   AF-A0A7Y5X066-F1
#
_cell.length_a   1.000
_cell.length_b   1.000
_cell.length_c   1.000
_cell.angle_alpha   90.00
_cell.angle_beta   90.00
_cell.angle_gamma   90.00
#
_symmetry.space_group_name_H-M   'P 1'
#
loop_
_entity.id
_entity.type
_entity.pdbx_description
1 polymer ?
#
loop_
_entity_poly.entity_id
_entity_poly.type
_entity_poly.pdbx_seq_one_letter_code
_entity_poly.pdbx_strand_id
1 'polypeptide(L)'
;MTRRRRLVADGQKVLAIDVGGSHVKLLVSGESEPRRFDSGPDLTPEQMVEGVRAAADGWSWDVASVGVPTPIRGGKVIAEPVNLGEGWVGFDFERALGKPTKVVNDAVMQAIGSYDGGRMLFLGLGTGLGSALIVDGVVEPLELGHLPYRKKTFEDYVSERALERRGKKKWTEAVFDVVERLSAAMEPDYVVIGGGGVKHLDELPPNSRRGDNENAFRGGFRLWEPEWSPRPGAGEPS
;
A
#
# COMPACT_ATOMS: atom_id res chain seq x y z
N MET A 1 -0.93 34.50 3.37
CA MET A 1 0.04 33.87 4.30
C MET A 1 0.37 32.48 3.77
N THR A 2 1.48 32.36 3.05
CA THR A 2 1.90 31.12 2.39
C THR A 2 2.59 30.24 3.42
N ARG A 3 1.97 29.12 3.83
CA ARG A 3 2.65 28.09 4.65
C ARG A 3 3.80 27.54 3.80
N ARG A 4 5.04 27.93 4.12
CA ARG A 4 6.25 27.28 3.56
C ARG A 4 6.20 25.80 3.98
N ARG A 5 6.05 24.88 3.02
CA ARG A 5 6.29 23.44 3.22
C ARG A 5 7.73 23.31 3.75
N ARG A 6 7.89 22.81 4.97
CA ARG A 6 9.22 22.46 5.50
C ARG A 6 9.79 21.36 4.59
N LEU A 7 10.96 21.62 4.03
CA LEU A 7 11.82 20.57 3.47
C LEU A 7 12.08 19.55 4.60
N VAL A 8 12.02 18.27 4.25
CA VAL A 8 12.23 17.14 5.17
C VAL A 8 13.64 17.25 5.72
N ALA A 9 13.78 17.18 7.04
CA ALA A 9 15.08 17.21 7.71
C ALA A 9 15.60 15.78 7.88
N ASP A 10 16.91 15.61 7.70
CA ASP A 10 17.60 14.36 8.06
C ASP A 10 17.33 14.03 9.55
N GLY A 11 16.94 12.79 9.85
CA GLY A 11 16.65 12.32 11.22
C GLY A 11 15.20 12.47 11.74
N GLN A 12 14.19 12.76 10.90
CA GLN A 12 12.78 12.73 11.33
C GLN A 12 12.31 11.31 11.67
N LYS A 13 11.60 11.15 12.80
CA LYS A 13 10.92 9.89 13.14
C LYS A 13 9.59 9.77 12.42
N VAL A 14 9.42 8.72 11.62
CA VAL A 14 8.21 8.46 10.84
C VAL A 14 7.39 7.36 11.49
N LEU A 15 6.11 7.61 11.75
CA LEU A 15 5.13 6.57 12.08
C LEU A 15 4.52 6.03 10.77
N ALA A 16 4.81 4.79 10.41
CA ALA A 16 4.18 4.11 9.28
C ALA A 16 2.97 3.29 9.77
N ILE A 17 1.82 3.48 9.14
CA ILE A 17 0.54 2.82 9.48
C ILE A 17 0.05 2.10 8.22
N ASP A 18 -0.06 0.77 8.31
CA ASP A 18 -0.59 -0.12 7.28
C ASP A 18 -2.00 -0.56 7.69
N VAL A 19 -3.02 -0.02 7.01
CA VAL A 19 -4.42 -0.34 7.27
C VAL A 19 -4.82 -1.53 6.40
N GLY A 20 -5.04 -2.68 7.02
CA GLY A 20 -5.56 -3.88 6.34
C GLY A 20 -7.02 -4.16 6.72
N GLY A 21 -7.65 -5.11 6.02
CA GLY A 21 -9.02 -5.55 6.32
C GLY A 21 -9.15 -6.34 7.64
N SER A 22 -8.08 -6.98 8.11
CA SER A 22 -8.09 -7.77 9.36
C SER A 22 -7.32 -7.15 10.52
N HIS A 23 -6.27 -6.38 10.23
CA HIS A 23 -5.50 -5.68 11.26
C HIS A 23 -5.03 -4.33 10.73
N VAL A 24 -4.89 -3.36 11.63
CA VAL A 24 -4.05 -2.18 11.42
C VAL A 24 -2.71 -2.45 12.07
N LYS A 25 -1.62 -2.24 11.33
CA LYS A 25 -0.26 -2.42 11.84
C LYS A 25 0.48 -1.09 11.79
N LEU A 26 1.41 -0.89 12.72
CA LEU A 26 2.15 0.35 12.84
C LEU A 26 3.56 0.14 13.37
N LEU A 27 4.49 0.95 12.89
CA LEU A 27 5.88 0.97 13.33
C LEU A 27 6.42 2.39 13.24
N VAL A 28 7.15 2.84 14.27
CA VAL A 28 7.94 4.07 14.20
C VAL A 28 9.35 3.74 13.73
N SER A 29 9.90 4.55 12.81
CA SER A 29 11.28 4.38 12.34
C SER A 29 12.27 4.39 13.52
N GLY A 30 13.11 3.36 13.59
CA GLY A 30 14.07 3.14 14.68
C GLY A 30 13.56 2.23 15.80
N GLU A 31 12.26 1.91 15.83
CA GLU A 31 11.72 0.83 16.66
C GLU A 31 11.91 -0.52 15.94
N SER A 32 12.04 -1.61 16.71
CA SER A 32 12.34 -2.94 16.16
C SER A 32 11.11 -3.80 15.92
N GLU A 33 10.04 -3.62 16.70
CA GLU A 33 8.87 -4.50 16.67
C GLU A 33 7.61 -3.76 16.23
N PRO A 34 6.95 -4.20 15.14
CA PRO A 34 5.66 -3.68 14.75
C PRO A 34 4.59 -3.95 15.81
N ARG A 35 3.74 -2.96 16.05
CA ARG A 35 2.52 -3.12 16.85
C ARG A 35 1.32 -3.26 15.93
N ARG A 36 0.24 -3.86 16.43
CA ARG A 36 -1.00 -4.03 15.67
C ARG A 36 -2.22 -4.07 16.60
N PHE A 37 -3.38 -3.79 16.01
CA PHE A 37 -4.68 -4.05 16.60
C PHE A 37 -5.64 -4.57 15.53
N ASP A 38 -6.71 -5.22 15.96
CA ASP A 38 -7.71 -5.80 15.05
C ASP A 38 -8.49 -4.71 14.34
N SER A 39 -8.74 -4.90 13.04
CA SER A 39 -9.64 -4.07 12.25
C SER A 39 -10.93 -4.83 11.95
N GLY A 40 -11.67 -4.41 10.92
CA GLY A 40 -12.80 -5.18 10.42
C GLY A 40 -13.72 -4.33 9.56
N PRO A 41 -14.84 -4.92 9.10
CA PRO A 41 -15.79 -4.26 8.20
C PRO A 41 -16.48 -3.04 8.80
N ASP A 42 -16.39 -2.83 10.12
CA ASP A 42 -17.01 -1.70 10.81
C ASP A 42 -15.98 -0.63 11.23
N LEU A 43 -14.68 -0.82 10.94
CA LEU A 43 -13.63 0.11 11.36
C LEU A 43 -13.75 1.45 10.62
N THR A 44 -14.10 2.52 11.34
CA THR A 44 -14.09 3.90 10.82
C THR A 44 -12.70 4.52 10.92
N PRO A 45 -12.37 5.60 10.17
CA PRO A 45 -11.07 6.25 10.31
C PRO A 45 -10.84 6.88 11.69
N GLU A 46 -11.89 7.34 12.40
CA GLU A 46 -11.79 7.82 13.78
C GLU A 46 -11.35 6.70 14.72
N GLN A 47 -12.02 5.55 14.65
CA GLN A 47 -11.67 4.37 15.44
C GLN A 47 -10.26 3.87 15.11
N MET A 48 -9.86 3.93 13.84
CA MET A 48 -8.50 3.61 13.42
C MET A 48 -7.48 4.56 14.07
N VAL A 49 -7.74 5.87 14.09
CA VAL A 49 -6.86 6.86 14.73
C VAL A 49 -6.78 6.65 16.24
N GLU A 50 -7.89 6.33 16.90
CA GLU A 50 -7.90 5.98 18.33
C GLU A 50 -7.05 4.73 18.61
N GLY A 51 -7.22 3.67 17.81
CA GLY A 51 -6.42 2.45 17.90
C GLY A 51 -4.93 2.71 17.65
N VAL A 52 -4.59 3.54 16.66
CA VAL A 52 -3.21 3.95 16.39
C VAL A 52 -2.61 4.69 17.58
N ARG A 53 -3.34 5.63 18.20
CA ARG A 53 -2.86 6.36 19.37
C ARG A 53 -2.61 5.44 20.57
N ALA A 54 -3.54 4.53 20.84
CA ALA A 54 -3.39 3.55 21.90
C ALA A 54 -2.20 2.61 21.65
N ALA A 55 -2.08 2.09 20.43
CA ALA A 55 -1.00 1.18 20.07
C ALA A 55 0.36 1.88 19.99
N ALA A 56 0.41 3.17 19.66
CA ALA A 56 1.66 3.96 19.61
C ALA A 56 2.05 4.56 20.98
N ASP A 57 1.36 4.19 22.07
CA ASP A 57 1.68 4.72 23.40
C ASP A 57 3.16 4.46 23.77
N GLY A 58 3.82 5.48 24.33
CA GLY A 58 5.25 5.47 24.62
C GLY A 58 6.19 5.68 23.42
N TRP A 59 5.69 5.67 22.17
CA TRP A 59 6.49 6.06 21.01
C TRP A 59 6.41 7.57 20.72
N SER A 60 7.44 8.09 20.06
CA SER A 60 7.51 9.49 19.62
C SER A 60 7.76 9.55 18.12
N TRP A 61 7.03 10.41 17.41
CA TRP A 61 7.19 10.62 15.98
C TRP A 61 6.94 12.07 15.56
N ASP A 62 7.51 12.44 14.43
CA ASP A 62 7.45 13.79 13.85
C ASP A 62 6.40 13.88 12.74
N VAL A 63 6.26 12.80 11.97
CA VAL A 63 5.38 12.71 10.79
C VAL A 63 4.79 11.30 10.67
N ALA A 64 3.71 11.16 9.91
CA ALA A 64 3.03 9.88 9.72
C ALA A 64 2.80 9.55 8.24
N SER A 65 2.85 8.26 7.92
CA SER A 65 2.43 7.72 6.63
C SER A 65 1.29 6.73 6.86
N VAL A 66 0.21 6.84 6.11
CA VAL A 66 -0.96 5.96 6.21
C VAL A 66 -1.21 5.31 4.84
N GLY A 67 -1.06 3.99 4.78
CA GLY A 67 -1.49 3.16 3.66
C GLY A 67 -2.92 2.69 3.87
N VAL A 68 -3.83 3.04 2.96
CA VAL A 68 -5.26 2.70 3.04
C VAL A 68 -5.64 1.79 1.86
N PRO A 69 -6.46 0.74 2.05
CA PRO A 69 -6.78 -0.23 0.99
C PRO A 69 -7.94 0.28 0.13
N THR A 70 -7.72 1.44 -0.48
CA THR A 70 -8.69 2.15 -1.32
C THR A 70 -7.96 3.10 -2.29
N PRO A 71 -8.59 3.53 -3.40
CA PRO A 71 -8.00 4.53 -4.27
C PRO A 71 -7.72 5.86 -3.55
N ILE A 72 -6.50 6.38 -3.72
CA ILE A 72 -6.05 7.67 -3.19
C ILE A 72 -5.64 8.58 -4.34
N ARG A 73 -6.09 9.85 -4.32
CA ARG A 73 -5.68 10.88 -5.29
C ARG A 73 -5.24 12.14 -4.57
N GLY A 74 -4.03 12.61 -4.85
CA GLY A 74 -3.50 13.84 -4.25
C GLY A 74 -3.44 13.79 -2.71
N GLY A 75 -3.19 12.61 -2.14
CA GLY A 75 -3.17 12.39 -0.69
C GLY A 75 -4.55 12.34 -0.03
N LYS A 76 -5.63 12.19 -0.81
CA LYS A 76 -7.00 12.09 -0.30
C LYS A 76 -7.65 10.78 -0.72
N VAL A 77 -8.38 10.17 0.21
CA VAL A 77 -9.28 9.05 -0.07
C VAL A 77 -10.40 9.52 -0.98
N ILE A 78 -10.64 8.82 -2.09
CA ILE A 78 -11.68 9.17 -3.08
C ILE A 78 -12.79 8.12 -3.20
N ALA A 79 -12.65 6.97 -2.57
CA ALA A 79 -13.68 5.94 -2.45
C ALA A 79 -13.59 5.27 -1.07
N GLU A 80 -14.71 4.75 -0.58
CA GLU A 80 -14.72 4.00 0.68
C GLU A 80 -14.02 2.64 0.50
N PRO A 81 -13.17 2.22 1.45
CA PRO A 81 -12.56 0.89 1.43
C PRO A 81 -13.61 -0.22 1.55
N VAL A 82 -13.57 -1.20 0.64
CA VAL A 82 -14.60 -2.25 0.51
C VAL A 82 -14.73 -3.16 1.74
N ASN A 83 -13.66 -3.30 2.54
CA ASN A 83 -13.62 -4.23 3.67
C ASN A 83 -13.48 -3.53 5.04
N LEU A 84 -13.76 -2.23 5.12
CA LEU A 84 -13.77 -1.44 6.36
C LEU A 84 -15.08 -0.64 6.46
N GLY A 85 -15.26 0.08 7.57
CA GLY A 85 -16.42 0.95 7.76
C GLY A 85 -16.38 2.17 6.83
N GLU A 86 -17.44 2.98 6.86
CA GLU A 86 -17.53 4.22 6.06
C GLU A 86 -16.88 5.43 6.77
N GLY A 87 -16.75 6.53 6.04
CA GLY A 87 -16.28 7.83 6.56
C GLY A 87 -14.85 8.17 6.19
N TRP A 88 -14.19 7.34 5.38
CA TRP A 88 -12.81 7.55 4.96
C TRP A 88 -12.68 8.68 3.93
N VAL A 89 -13.68 8.85 3.07
CA VAL A 89 -13.70 9.92 2.08
C VAL A 89 -13.79 11.28 2.78
N GLY A 90 -12.80 12.14 2.53
CA GLY A 90 -12.74 13.48 3.11
C GLY A 90 -12.22 13.53 4.55
N PHE A 91 -11.84 12.41 5.14
CA PHE A 91 -11.24 12.38 6.48
C PHE A 91 -9.88 13.09 6.52
N ASP A 92 -9.68 13.96 7.51
CA ASP A 92 -8.46 14.76 7.69
C ASP A 92 -7.48 14.06 8.65
N PHE A 93 -6.65 13.17 8.09
CA PHE A 93 -5.65 12.42 8.86
C PHE A 93 -4.58 13.30 9.51
N GLU A 94 -4.19 14.43 8.90
CA GLU A 94 -3.21 15.35 9.49
C GLU A 94 -3.79 15.99 10.75
N ARG A 95 -5.03 16.47 10.69
CA ARG A 95 -5.74 17.00 11.87
C ARG A 95 -5.97 15.92 12.92
N ALA A 96 -6.39 14.73 12.51
CA ALA A 96 -6.71 13.63 13.43
C ALA A 96 -5.47 13.08 14.14
N LEU A 97 -4.32 12.97 13.47
CA LEU A 97 -3.07 12.51 14.07
C LEU A 97 -2.25 13.64 14.73
N GLY A 98 -2.56 14.90 14.43
CA GLY A 98 -1.88 16.08 14.99
C GLY A 98 -0.44 16.26 14.49
N LYS A 99 -0.07 15.57 13.40
CA LYS A 99 1.26 15.57 12.78
C LYS A 99 1.09 15.63 11.27
N PRO A 100 2.06 16.18 10.51
CA PRO A 100 2.03 16.11 9.06
C PRO A 100 1.89 14.65 8.60
N THR A 101 0.91 14.40 7.73
CA THR A 101 0.55 13.03 7.33
C THR A 101 0.53 12.89 5.81
N LYS A 102 1.19 11.84 5.30
CA LYS A 102 1.05 11.40 3.90
C LYS A 102 0.10 10.20 3.85
N VAL A 103 -0.93 10.29 3.01
CA VAL A 103 -1.87 9.20 2.78
C VAL A 103 -1.66 8.66 1.38
N VAL A 104 -1.54 7.35 1.25
CA VAL A 104 -1.35 6.64 -0.01
C VAL A 104 -2.17 5.36 -0.04
N ASN A 105 -2.35 4.81 -1.23
CA ASN A 105 -2.85 3.44 -1.34
C ASN A 105 -1.84 2.47 -0.68
N ASP A 106 -2.35 1.41 -0.04
CA ASP A 106 -1.55 0.39 0.63
C ASP A 106 -0.55 -0.32 -0.30
N ALA A 107 -0.98 -0.70 -1.50
CA ALA A 107 -0.13 -1.33 -2.51
C ALA A 107 0.96 -0.37 -3.00
N VAL A 108 0.67 0.92 -3.13
CA VAL A 108 1.67 1.96 -3.41
C VAL A 108 2.71 2.03 -2.30
N MET A 109 2.29 2.02 -1.04
CA MET A 109 3.20 2.04 0.10
C MET A 109 4.13 0.82 0.07
N GLN A 110 3.59 -0.38 -0.11
CA GLN A 110 4.39 -1.59 -0.23
C GLN A 110 5.31 -1.59 -1.46
N ALA A 111 4.86 -1.04 -2.59
CA ALA A 111 5.65 -0.92 -3.80
C ALA A 111 6.89 -0.03 -3.56
N ILE A 112 6.72 1.16 -2.96
CA ILE A 112 7.83 2.05 -2.61
C ILE A 112 8.84 1.37 -1.68
N GLY A 113 8.35 0.65 -0.66
CA GLY A 113 9.21 -0.12 0.24
C GLY A 113 9.94 -1.28 -0.45
N SER A 114 9.38 -1.76 -1.55
CA SER A 114 9.96 -2.84 -2.36
C SER A 114 10.83 -2.36 -3.52
N TYR A 115 10.91 -1.06 -3.80
CA TYR A 115 11.57 -0.57 -5.00
C TYR A 115 13.11 -0.59 -4.91
N ASP A 116 13.76 -1.11 -5.95
CA ASP A 116 15.21 -1.23 -6.09
C ASP A 116 15.74 -0.64 -7.43
N GLY A 117 14.94 0.18 -8.12
CA GLY A 117 15.29 0.83 -9.40
C GLY A 117 14.54 0.28 -10.62
N GLY A 118 14.76 0.88 -11.79
CA GLY A 118 14.17 0.45 -13.07
C GLY A 118 12.63 0.49 -13.10
N ARG A 119 12.03 -0.46 -13.81
CA ARG A 119 10.59 -0.62 -14.01
C ARG A 119 10.07 -1.78 -13.15
N MET A 120 9.41 -1.47 -12.05
CA MET A 120 8.86 -2.46 -11.13
C MET A 120 7.33 -2.49 -11.17
N LEU A 121 6.76 -3.64 -11.47
CA LEU A 121 5.33 -3.91 -11.22
C LEU A 121 5.17 -4.55 -9.84
N PHE A 122 4.36 -3.94 -8.98
CA PHE A 122 3.95 -4.53 -7.71
C PHE A 122 2.54 -5.10 -7.81
N LEU A 123 2.35 -6.33 -7.30
CA LEU A 123 1.06 -7.00 -7.18
C LEU A 123 0.87 -7.51 -5.75
N GLY A 124 -0.04 -6.88 -5.01
CA GLY A 124 -0.41 -7.27 -3.65
C GLY A 124 -1.57 -8.26 -3.66
N LEU A 125 -1.29 -9.52 -3.33
CA LEU A 125 -2.30 -10.57 -3.21
C LEU A 125 -2.89 -10.56 -1.80
N GLY A 126 -4.00 -9.86 -1.58
CA GLY A 126 -4.65 -9.77 -0.27
C GLY A 126 -6.12 -10.17 -0.34
N THR A 127 -6.96 -9.50 0.46
CA THR A 127 -8.42 -9.61 0.33
C THR A 127 -8.90 -9.20 -1.07
N GLY A 128 -8.17 -8.28 -1.70
CA GLY A 128 -8.29 -7.90 -3.10
C GLY A 128 -6.99 -8.05 -3.88
N LEU A 129 -6.90 -7.44 -5.06
CA LEU A 129 -5.66 -7.29 -5.83
C LEU A 129 -5.21 -5.82 -5.85
N GLY A 130 -4.25 -5.50 -4.98
CA GLY A 130 -3.59 -4.19 -5.00
C GLY A 130 -2.49 -4.15 -6.07
N SER A 131 -2.30 -3.00 -6.72
CA SER A 131 -1.29 -2.87 -7.77
C SER A 131 -0.68 -1.48 -7.85
N ALA A 132 0.60 -1.42 -8.20
CA ALA A 132 1.30 -0.18 -8.50
C ALA A 132 2.42 -0.45 -9.50
N LEU A 133 2.73 0.53 -10.34
CA LEU A 133 3.88 0.50 -11.24
C LEU A 133 4.84 1.61 -10.83
N ILE A 134 6.12 1.30 -10.72
CA ILE A 134 7.16 2.30 -10.51
C ILE A 134 8.12 2.28 -11.68
N VAL A 135 8.29 3.42 -12.36
CA VAL A 135 9.21 3.58 -13.50
C VAL A 135 10.19 4.69 -13.15
N ASP A 136 11.46 4.34 -13.00
CA ASP A 136 12.56 5.29 -12.75
C ASP A 136 12.25 6.27 -11.59
N GLY A 137 11.72 5.71 -10.49
CA GLY A 137 11.33 6.45 -9.28
C GLY A 137 9.98 7.17 -9.36
N VAL A 138 9.24 7.07 -10.47
CA VAL A 138 7.88 7.63 -10.61
C VAL A 138 6.86 6.56 -10.29
N VAL A 139 6.01 6.79 -9.28
CA VAL A 139 4.97 5.85 -8.86
C VAL A 139 3.65 6.17 -9.57
N GLU A 140 3.05 5.14 -10.16
CA GLU A 140 1.69 5.14 -10.65
C GLU A 140 0.86 4.10 -9.86
N PRO A 141 -0.11 4.52 -9.03
CA PRO A 141 -1.11 3.63 -8.44
C PRO A 141 -1.99 3.01 -9.53
N LEU A 142 -2.29 1.71 -9.44
CA LEU A 142 -3.11 1.02 -10.44
C LEU A 142 -4.28 0.28 -9.81
N GLU A 143 -5.40 0.20 -10.52
CA GLU A 143 -6.60 -0.54 -10.11
C GLU A 143 -6.82 -1.77 -11.01
N LEU A 144 -5.82 -2.64 -11.09
CA LEU A 144 -5.85 -3.80 -12.00
C LEU A 144 -6.85 -4.87 -11.55
N GLY A 145 -7.18 -4.94 -10.25
CA GLY A 145 -8.08 -5.94 -9.69
C GLY A 145 -9.44 -6.03 -10.38
N HIS A 146 -9.95 -4.92 -10.91
CA HIS A 146 -11.26 -4.83 -11.57
C HIS A 146 -11.25 -5.16 -13.06
N LEU A 147 -10.06 -5.31 -13.67
CA LEU A 147 -9.97 -5.62 -15.10
C LEU A 147 -10.52 -7.02 -15.39
N PRO A 148 -11.18 -7.21 -16.55
CA PRO A 148 -11.76 -8.49 -16.93
C PRO A 148 -10.68 -9.55 -17.14
N TYR A 149 -10.94 -10.73 -16.58
CA TYR A 149 -10.11 -11.92 -16.68
C TYR A 149 -10.98 -13.16 -16.75
N ARG A 150 -10.94 -13.82 -17.90
CA ARG A 150 -11.78 -15.00 -18.22
C ARG A 150 -13.26 -14.69 -18.01
N LYS A 151 -13.89 -15.22 -16.96
CA LYS A 151 -15.33 -15.07 -16.68
C LYS A 151 -15.65 -13.99 -15.65
N LYS A 152 -14.64 -13.41 -14.99
CA LYS A 152 -14.79 -12.41 -13.92
C LYS A 152 -13.65 -11.38 -14.00
N THR A 153 -13.22 -10.81 -12.88
CA THR A 153 -12.10 -9.86 -12.81
C THR A 153 -10.79 -10.55 -12.41
N PHE A 154 -9.64 -9.86 -12.49
CA PHE A 154 -8.38 -10.40 -11.97
C PHE A 154 -8.48 -10.76 -10.48
N GLU A 155 -8.99 -9.84 -9.65
CA GLU A 155 -9.13 -10.04 -8.20
C GLU A 155 -9.91 -11.30 -7.83
N ASP A 156 -10.99 -11.58 -8.56
CA ASP A 156 -11.84 -12.76 -8.37
C ASP A 156 -11.10 -14.10 -8.54
N TYR A 157 -9.94 -14.07 -9.19
CA TYR A 157 -9.10 -15.23 -9.46
C TYR A 157 -7.83 -15.29 -8.60
N VAL A 158 -7.29 -14.15 -8.16
CA VAL A 158 -5.97 -14.08 -7.50
C VAL A 158 -5.98 -13.60 -6.04
N SER A 159 -7.11 -13.15 -5.51
CA SER A 159 -7.25 -12.80 -4.08
C SER A 159 -7.12 -14.02 -3.15
N GLU A 160 -6.91 -13.78 -1.86
CA GLU A 160 -6.94 -14.81 -0.81
C GLU A 160 -8.31 -15.54 -0.76
N ARG A 161 -9.40 -14.81 -0.99
CA ARG A 161 -10.75 -15.41 -1.14
C ARG A 161 -10.81 -16.37 -2.32
N ALA A 162 -10.12 -16.06 -3.42
CA ALA A 162 -10.04 -16.95 -4.57
C ALA A 162 -9.20 -18.20 -4.27
N LEU A 163 -8.14 -18.07 -3.47
CA LEU A 163 -7.33 -19.19 -2.98
C LEU A 163 -8.18 -20.18 -2.18
N GLU A 164 -8.94 -19.69 -1.20
CA GLU A 164 -9.83 -20.53 -0.37
C GLU A 164 -10.89 -21.25 -1.22
N ARG A 165 -11.53 -20.51 -2.14
CA ARG A 165 -12.61 -21.04 -2.99
C ARG A 165 -12.14 -22.05 -4.04
N ARG A 166 -10.95 -21.86 -4.62
CA ARG A 166 -10.49 -22.61 -5.81
C ARG A 166 -9.39 -23.63 -5.51
N GLY A 167 -8.77 -23.54 -4.35
CA GLY A 167 -7.63 -24.34 -3.92
C GLY A 167 -6.30 -23.85 -4.49
N LYS A 168 -5.21 -24.15 -3.76
CA LYS A 168 -3.83 -23.67 -4.01
C LYS A 168 -3.37 -23.83 -5.45
N LYS A 169 -3.60 -25.01 -6.05
CA LYS A 169 -3.16 -25.31 -7.42
C LYS A 169 -3.77 -24.36 -8.46
N LYS A 170 -5.10 -24.27 -8.51
CA LYS A 170 -5.83 -23.43 -9.49
C LYS A 170 -5.64 -21.93 -9.25
N TRP A 171 -5.39 -21.55 -8.01
CA TRP A 171 -5.06 -20.18 -7.64
C TRP A 171 -3.65 -19.82 -8.12
N THR A 172 -2.65 -20.67 -7.86
CA THR A 172 -1.26 -20.49 -8.33
C THR A 172 -1.21 -20.37 -9.86
N GLU A 173 -1.89 -21.27 -10.58
CA GLU A 173 -1.99 -21.20 -12.04
C GLU A 173 -2.59 -19.86 -12.53
N ALA A 174 -3.56 -19.31 -11.80
CA ALA A 174 -4.13 -18.01 -12.13
C ALA A 174 -3.16 -16.86 -11.82
N VAL A 175 -2.48 -16.88 -10.67
CA VAL A 175 -1.45 -15.88 -10.35
C VAL A 175 -0.38 -15.83 -11.43
N PHE A 176 0.11 -16.99 -11.88
CA PHE A 176 1.14 -17.06 -12.93
C PHE A 176 0.64 -16.47 -14.26
N ASP A 177 -0.55 -16.87 -14.73
CA ASP A 177 -1.15 -16.35 -15.97
C ASP A 177 -1.44 -14.83 -15.87
N VAL A 178 -1.84 -14.34 -14.70
CA VAL A 178 -2.05 -12.89 -14.49
C VAL A 178 -0.72 -12.13 -14.54
N VAL A 179 0.32 -12.63 -13.86
CA VAL A 179 1.65 -12.01 -13.87
C VAL A 179 2.22 -11.98 -15.29
N GLU A 180 2.09 -13.07 -16.04
CA GLU A 180 2.53 -13.15 -17.44
C GLU A 180 1.83 -12.10 -18.32
N ARG A 181 0.49 -12.01 -18.24
CA ARG A 181 -0.30 -11.04 -19.02
C ARG A 181 0.05 -9.60 -18.69
N LEU A 182 0.17 -9.28 -17.41
CA LEU A 182 0.51 -7.93 -16.97
C LEU A 182 1.96 -7.57 -17.33
N SER A 183 2.87 -8.54 -17.25
CA SER A 183 4.26 -8.35 -17.67
C SER A 183 4.35 -8.08 -19.18
N ALA A 184 3.57 -8.79 -20.00
CA ALA A 184 3.50 -8.55 -21.44
C ALA A 184 2.91 -7.17 -21.79
N ALA A 185 2.01 -6.63 -20.96
CA ALA A 185 1.40 -5.33 -21.20
C ALA A 185 2.24 -4.15 -20.69
N MET A 186 2.96 -4.33 -19.58
CA MET A 186 3.64 -3.25 -18.88
C MET A 186 5.16 -3.26 -19.06
N GLU A 187 5.72 -4.38 -19.54
CA GLU A 187 7.15 -4.61 -19.72
C GLU A 187 7.97 -4.17 -18.48
N PRO A 188 7.70 -4.71 -17.28
CA PRO A 188 8.52 -4.44 -16.12
C PRO A 188 9.85 -5.18 -16.22
N ASP A 189 10.91 -4.58 -15.66
CA ASP A 189 12.20 -5.26 -15.48
C ASP A 189 12.05 -6.41 -14.47
N TYR A 190 11.19 -6.21 -13.46
CA TYR A 190 10.85 -7.24 -12.47
C TYR A 190 9.49 -6.99 -11.82
N VAL A 191 8.92 -8.08 -11.28
CA VAL A 191 7.65 -8.07 -10.55
C VAL A 191 7.90 -8.35 -9.08
N VAL A 192 7.29 -7.56 -8.20
CA VAL A 192 7.22 -7.86 -6.77
C VAL A 192 5.82 -8.33 -6.43
N ILE A 193 5.73 -9.57 -5.94
CA ILE A 193 4.46 -10.14 -5.46
C ILE A 193 4.43 -10.01 -3.94
N GLY A 194 3.54 -9.17 -3.43
CA GLY A 194 3.37 -8.91 -2.00
C GLY A 194 2.00 -9.35 -1.48
N GLY A 195 1.59 -8.76 -0.36
CA GLY A 195 0.35 -9.11 0.34
C GLY A 195 0.40 -10.47 1.03
N GLY A 196 -0.62 -10.75 1.86
CA GLY A 196 -0.69 -11.97 2.66
C GLY A 196 -0.70 -13.26 1.83
N GLY A 197 -1.24 -13.20 0.61
CA GLY A 197 -1.36 -14.31 -0.32
C GLY A 197 -0.03 -14.85 -0.81
N VAL A 198 1.04 -14.02 -0.86
CA VAL A 198 2.35 -14.46 -1.39
C VAL A 198 2.91 -15.66 -0.62
N LYS A 199 2.62 -15.79 0.68
CA LYS A 199 3.10 -16.91 1.52
C LYS A 199 2.58 -18.28 1.06
N HIS A 200 1.53 -18.30 0.22
CA HIS A 200 0.93 -19.51 -0.31
C HIS A 200 1.48 -19.91 -1.70
N LEU A 201 2.33 -19.10 -2.31
CA LEU A 201 3.08 -19.51 -3.50
C LEU A 201 4.29 -20.31 -3.05
N ASP A 202 4.56 -21.48 -3.61
CA ASP A 202 5.80 -22.22 -3.36
C ASP A 202 6.90 -21.73 -4.33
N GLU A 203 6.53 -21.60 -5.59
CA GLU A 203 7.34 -21.04 -6.67
C GLU A 203 6.77 -19.69 -7.13
N LEU A 204 7.58 -18.89 -7.79
CA LEU A 204 7.16 -17.60 -8.34
C LEU A 204 7.21 -17.64 -9.87
N PRO A 205 6.39 -16.83 -10.55
CA PRO A 205 6.52 -16.62 -11.98
C PRO A 205 7.92 -16.09 -12.34
N PRO A 206 8.36 -16.26 -13.61
CA PRO A 206 9.60 -15.67 -14.09
C PRO A 206 9.69 -14.16 -13.80
N ASN A 207 10.91 -13.65 -13.61
CA ASN A 207 11.21 -12.25 -13.30
C ASN A 207 10.45 -11.69 -12.07
N SER A 208 10.02 -12.57 -11.16
CA SER A 208 9.28 -12.18 -9.96
C SER A 208 10.08 -12.49 -8.70
N ARG A 209 9.88 -11.66 -7.67
CA ARG A 209 10.36 -11.94 -6.29
C ARG A 209 9.27 -11.67 -5.26
N ARG A 210 9.42 -12.25 -4.07
CA ARG A 210 8.52 -12.00 -2.95
C ARG A 210 8.77 -10.59 -2.40
N GLY A 211 7.68 -9.89 -2.09
CA GLY A 211 7.69 -8.75 -1.19
C GLY A 211 7.67 -9.23 0.25
N ASP A 212 8.34 -8.49 1.13
CA ASP A 212 8.22 -8.68 2.58
C ASP A 212 7.03 -7.85 3.09
N ASN A 213 6.30 -8.36 4.08
CA ASN A 213 5.26 -7.57 4.76
C ASN A 213 5.85 -6.32 5.42
N GLU A 214 7.12 -6.34 5.84
CA GLU A 214 7.82 -5.18 6.37
C GLU A 214 8.01 -4.06 5.34
N ASN A 215 7.86 -4.36 4.03
CA ASN A 215 7.96 -3.34 2.99
C ASN A 215 6.85 -2.29 3.09
N ALA A 216 5.72 -2.59 3.74
CA ALA A 216 4.72 -1.56 4.06
C ALA A 216 5.32 -0.47 4.96
N PHE A 217 6.05 -0.85 6.02
CA PHE A 217 6.70 0.11 6.91
C PHE A 217 7.87 0.82 6.25
N ARG A 218 8.74 0.07 5.56
CA ARG A 218 9.85 0.65 4.78
C ARG A 218 9.35 1.67 3.77
N GLY A 219 8.24 1.37 3.09
CA GLY A 219 7.58 2.29 2.17
C GLY A 219 7.02 3.52 2.87
N GLY A 220 6.36 3.33 4.02
CA GLY A 220 5.90 4.41 4.88
C GLY A 220 7.02 5.38 5.28
N PHE A 221 8.21 4.86 5.58
CA PHE A 221 9.39 5.67 5.88
C PHE A 221 9.91 6.39 4.63
N ARG A 222 10.12 5.64 3.55
CA ARG A 222 10.61 6.15 2.25
C ARG A 222 9.75 7.24 1.65
N LEU A 223 8.43 7.23 1.89
CA LEU A 223 7.55 8.31 1.43
C LEU A 223 8.03 9.70 1.85
N TRP A 224 8.78 9.84 2.94
CA TRP A 224 9.33 11.11 3.42
C TRP A 224 10.69 11.45 2.82
N GLU A 225 11.34 10.54 2.11
CA GLU A 225 12.61 10.83 1.44
C GLU A 225 12.41 11.82 0.27
N PRO A 226 13.44 12.61 -0.09
CA PRO A 226 13.34 13.61 -1.15
C PRO A 226 12.93 13.03 -2.52
N GLU A 227 13.34 11.80 -2.81
CA GLU A 227 13.08 11.13 -4.09
C GLU A 227 11.60 10.77 -4.30
N TRP A 228 10.86 10.49 -3.22
CA TRP A 228 9.42 10.17 -3.23
C TRP A 228 8.54 11.38 -2.92
N SER A 229 9.15 12.53 -2.63
CA SER A 229 8.41 13.77 -2.44
C SER A 229 8.05 14.37 -3.81
N PRO A 230 6.80 14.84 -3.99
CA PRO A 230 6.38 15.41 -5.27
C PRO A 230 7.35 16.50 -5.71
N ARG A 231 7.95 16.36 -6.90
CA ARG A 231 8.80 17.41 -7.47
C ARG A 231 7.94 18.66 -7.68
N PRO A 232 8.44 19.87 -7.34
CA PRO A 232 7.73 21.10 -7.69
C PRO A 232 7.50 21.13 -9.21
N GLY A 233 6.23 21.28 -9.64
CA GLY A 233 5.85 21.44 -11.06
C GLY A 233 5.28 20.21 -11.77
N ALA A 234 5.30 19.01 -11.17
CA ALA A 234 4.62 17.84 -11.75
C ALA A 234 3.13 17.87 -11.39
N GLY A 235 2.32 18.61 -12.15
CA GLY A 235 0.85 18.59 -12.00
C GLY A 235 0.16 19.96 -12.05
N GLU A 236 0.85 21.06 -12.35
CA GLU A 236 0.16 22.26 -12.79
C GLU A 236 -0.19 22.08 -14.27
N PRO A 237 -1.48 22.02 -14.65
CA PRO A 237 -1.85 22.08 -16.05
C PRO A 237 -1.38 23.42 -16.61
N SER A 238 -0.58 23.35 -17.67
CA SER A 238 -0.28 24.48 -18.55
C SER A 238 -1.54 25.06 -19.17
#